data_AF-A0A9W6ZG40-F1
#
_entry.id   AF-A0A9W6ZG40-F1
#
_cell.length_a   1.000
_cell.length_b   1.000
_cell.length_c   1.000
_cell.angle_alpha   90.00
_cell.angle_beta   90.00
_cell.angle_gamma   90.00
#
_symmetry.space_group_name_H-M   'P 1'
#
loop_
_entity.id
_entity.type
_entity.pdbx_description
1 polymer ?
#
loop_
_entity_poly.entity_id
_entity_poly.type
_entity_poly.pdbx_seq_one_letter_code
_entity_poly.pdbx_strand_id
1 'polypeptide(L)'
;DGKIVLEFPTTFHAVAATAATAVTNIDGSLSASTTGRIVTITRSGGSEITAGTEVTVTIPSVTNQKYEGSSGAFVALYTTLSTGVKIDEATSGSSTLPPAVTFIPSTFGGNAGAVTPASLVAGAVGSANLVFTTGNPLPADGKIVLEFPTSFHAIAATSATKVSGIDGTI
;
A
#
# COMPACT_ATOMS: atom_id res chain seq x y z
N ASP A 1 6.09 -24.43 20.03
CA ASP A 1 4.89 -23.99 19.30
C ASP A 1 5.13 -23.98 17.81
N GLY A 2 4.18 -24.50 17.04
CA GLY A 2 4.20 -24.41 15.57
C GLY A 2 3.99 -22.97 15.11
N LYS A 3 4.35 -22.68 13.85
CA LYS A 3 4.28 -21.32 13.30
C LYS A 3 3.58 -21.29 11.95
N ILE A 4 2.93 -20.16 11.67
CA ILE A 4 2.49 -19.76 10.33
C ILE A 4 3.29 -18.51 9.98
N VAL A 5 3.97 -18.51 8.85
CA VAL A 5 4.84 -17.41 8.43
C VAL A 5 4.38 -16.86 7.10
N LEU A 6 4.22 -15.54 7.03
CA LEU A 6 3.82 -14.80 5.84
C LEU A 6 4.83 -13.69 5.57
N GLU A 7 5.35 -13.63 4.36
CA GLU A 7 6.24 -12.56 3.92
C GLU A 7 5.54 -11.63 2.94
N PHE A 8 5.43 -10.36 3.33
CA PHE A 8 4.78 -9.31 2.56
C PHE A 8 5.68 -8.79 1.43
N PRO A 9 5.09 -8.31 0.32
CA PRO A 9 5.84 -7.59 -0.70
C PRO A 9 6.53 -6.33 -0.16
N THR A 10 7.59 -5.89 -0.83
CA THR A 10 8.37 -4.71 -0.42
C THR A 10 7.61 -3.39 -0.54
N THR A 11 6.53 -3.34 -1.32
CA THR A 11 5.75 -2.12 -1.51
C THR A 11 4.93 -1.75 -0.26
N PHE A 12 4.61 -2.73 0.61
CA PHE A 12 3.94 -2.44 1.88
C PHE A 12 4.77 -1.49 2.72
N HIS A 13 4.15 -0.39 3.17
CA HIS A 13 4.85 0.69 3.84
C HIS A 13 5.40 0.24 5.20
N ALA A 14 4.53 -0.32 6.04
CA ALA A 14 4.88 -0.86 7.33
C ALA A 14 4.09 -2.13 7.63
N VAL A 15 4.79 -3.13 8.17
CA VAL A 15 4.20 -4.33 8.73
C VAL A 15 4.67 -4.37 10.17
N ALA A 16 3.75 -4.29 11.12
CA ALA A 16 4.05 -4.19 12.55
C ALA A 16 3.07 -5.04 13.37
N ALA A 17 2.73 -6.22 12.85
CA ALA A 17 1.86 -7.15 13.52
C ALA A 17 2.50 -7.64 14.82
N THR A 18 1.76 -7.48 15.92
CA THR A 18 2.12 -7.94 17.28
C THR A 18 1.11 -8.93 17.85
N ALA A 19 0.01 -9.16 17.14
CA ALA A 19 -1.03 -10.10 17.51
C ALA A 19 -1.55 -10.81 16.25
N ALA A 20 -2.24 -11.91 16.45
CA ALA A 20 -3.11 -12.53 15.46
C ALA A 20 -4.34 -13.08 16.19
N THR A 21 -5.49 -13.10 15.54
CA THR A 21 -6.70 -13.69 16.11
C THR A 21 -7.24 -14.79 15.22
N ALA A 22 -7.67 -15.88 15.85
CA ALA A 22 -8.35 -16.97 15.17
C ALA A 22 -9.72 -16.50 14.68
N VAL A 23 -10.07 -16.89 13.46
CA VAL A 23 -11.40 -16.60 12.90
C VAL A 23 -12.16 -17.92 12.67
N THR A 24 -11.57 -18.86 11.93
CA THR A 24 -12.20 -20.16 11.62
C THR A 24 -11.19 -21.31 11.67
N ASN A 25 -11.62 -22.48 12.15
CA ASN A 25 -10.91 -23.76 12.11
C ASN A 25 -9.48 -23.77 12.68
N ILE A 26 -9.17 -22.84 13.59
CA ILE A 26 -7.91 -22.75 14.31
C ILE A 26 -8.19 -22.39 15.77
N ASP A 27 -7.92 -23.30 16.69
CA ASP A 27 -7.95 -23.10 18.15
C ASP A 27 -6.57 -22.69 18.75
N GLY A 28 -6.37 -22.89 20.05
CA GLY A 28 -5.14 -22.48 20.73
C GLY A 28 -4.96 -20.96 20.86
N SER A 29 -3.83 -20.55 21.44
CA SER A 29 -3.47 -19.14 21.59
C SER A 29 -2.60 -18.70 20.41
N LEU A 30 -2.96 -17.59 19.76
CA LEU A 30 -2.19 -17.01 18.67
C LEU A 30 -1.48 -15.73 19.13
N SER A 31 -0.21 -15.62 18.79
CA SER A 31 0.58 -14.40 18.91
C SER A 31 1.29 -14.13 17.59
N ALA A 32 1.63 -12.88 17.30
CA ALA A 32 2.41 -12.55 16.11
C ALA A 32 3.63 -11.71 16.47
N SER A 33 4.70 -11.90 15.71
CA SER A 33 5.85 -11.02 15.71
C SER A 33 6.20 -10.66 14.27
N THR A 34 6.79 -9.49 14.09
CA THR A 34 7.24 -9.03 12.78
C THR A 34 8.74 -8.80 12.78
N THR A 35 9.43 -9.27 11.75
CA THR A 35 10.82 -8.93 11.45
C THR A 35 10.89 -8.48 9.98
N GLY A 36 11.13 -7.20 9.75
CA GLY A 36 11.12 -6.62 8.40
C GLY A 36 9.72 -6.66 7.76
N ARG A 37 9.53 -7.55 6.79
CA ARG A 37 8.23 -7.82 6.11
C ARG A 37 7.69 -9.22 6.42
N ILE A 38 8.35 -9.96 7.30
CA ILE A 38 7.97 -11.32 7.67
C ILE A 38 7.14 -11.25 8.95
N VAL A 39 5.88 -11.66 8.87
CA VAL A 39 5.01 -11.90 10.02
C VAL A 39 5.09 -13.37 10.39
N THR A 40 5.48 -13.64 11.62
CA THR A 40 5.47 -14.98 12.21
C THR A 40 4.35 -15.06 13.23
N ILE A 41 3.32 -15.85 12.93
CA ILE A 41 2.25 -16.19 13.87
C ILE A 41 2.69 -17.46 14.61
N THR A 42 2.79 -17.38 15.93
CA THR A 42 3.05 -18.54 16.78
C THR A 42 1.75 -19.03 17.37
N ARG A 43 1.48 -20.33 17.20
CA ARG A 43 0.29 -21.00 17.74
C ARG A 43 0.69 -21.92 18.90
N SER A 44 0.21 -21.59 20.09
CA SER A 44 0.47 -22.34 21.32
C SER A 44 -0.74 -23.16 21.73
N GLY A 45 -0.54 -24.47 21.92
CA GLY A 45 -1.62 -25.42 22.18
C GLY A 45 -2.55 -25.63 20.98
N GLY A 46 -3.79 -26.03 21.27
CA GLY A 46 -4.80 -26.38 20.26
C GLY A 46 -4.66 -27.82 19.74
N SER A 47 -5.63 -28.23 18.94
CA SER A 47 -5.70 -29.58 18.34
C SER A 47 -5.00 -29.63 16.98
N GLU A 48 -4.70 -30.81 16.46
CA GLU A 48 -4.26 -30.95 15.08
C GLU A 48 -5.35 -30.44 14.13
N ILE A 49 -4.96 -29.67 13.11
CA ILE A 49 -5.86 -29.27 12.02
C ILE A 49 -5.72 -30.32 10.93
N THR A 50 -6.80 -31.03 10.62
CA THR A 50 -6.80 -32.08 9.59
C THR A 50 -6.44 -31.50 8.21
N ALA A 51 -5.61 -32.22 7.46
CA ALA A 51 -5.23 -31.83 6.10
C ALA A 51 -6.44 -31.51 5.20
N GLY A 52 -6.36 -30.44 4.43
CA GLY A 52 -7.45 -29.95 3.57
C GLY A 52 -8.47 -29.04 4.26
N THR A 53 -8.35 -28.83 5.58
CA THR A 53 -9.19 -27.86 6.30
C THR A 53 -8.76 -26.43 5.99
N GLU A 54 -9.68 -25.60 5.53
CA GLU A 54 -9.46 -24.16 5.37
C GLU A 54 -9.38 -23.46 6.74
N VAL A 55 -8.42 -22.54 6.89
CA VAL A 55 -8.17 -21.80 8.13
C VAL A 55 -8.17 -20.30 7.84
N THR A 56 -8.79 -19.51 8.72
CA THR A 56 -8.72 -18.04 8.65
C THR A 56 -8.19 -17.45 9.95
N VAL A 57 -7.23 -16.53 9.81
CA VAL A 57 -6.66 -15.71 10.90
C VAL A 57 -6.69 -14.24 10.51
N THR A 58 -6.81 -13.35 11.49
CA THR A 58 -6.65 -11.91 11.29
C THR A 58 -5.28 -11.45 11.79
N ILE A 59 -4.58 -10.65 10.98
CA ILE A 59 -3.31 -10.03 11.33
C ILE A 59 -3.52 -8.51 11.45
N PRO A 60 -3.67 -7.95 12.66
CA PRO A 60 -3.75 -6.50 12.85
C PRO A 60 -2.43 -5.77 12.52
N SER A 61 -2.50 -4.45 12.39
CA SER A 61 -1.34 -3.56 12.27
C SER A 61 -0.48 -3.76 11.01
N VAL A 62 -1.15 -4.04 9.89
CA VAL A 62 -0.56 -4.01 8.54
C VAL A 62 -0.94 -2.70 7.87
N THR A 63 0.05 -1.89 7.49
CA THR A 63 -0.17 -0.63 6.75
C THR A 63 0.02 -0.87 5.27
N ASN A 64 -1.00 -0.51 4.49
CA ASN A 64 -0.99 -0.55 3.03
C ASN A 64 0.17 0.25 2.43
N GLN A 65 0.47 0.01 1.16
CA GLN A 65 1.51 0.77 0.47
C GLN A 65 1.14 2.27 0.35
N LYS A 66 2.15 3.12 0.22
CA LYS A 66 2.01 4.58 0.24
C LYS A 66 1.33 5.17 -1.01
N TYR A 67 1.36 4.43 -2.12
CA TYR A 67 0.95 4.89 -3.45
C TYR A 67 -0.07 3.92 -4.05
N GLU A 68 -0.81 4.35 -5.08
CA GLU A 68 -1.63 3.40 -5.82
C GLU A 68 -0.77 2.36 -6.56
N GLY A 69 -1.41 1.29 -7.02
CA GLY A 69 -0.78 0.26 -7.84
C GLY A 69 -0.80 -1.12 -7.21
N SER A 70 -0.19 -2.07 -7.91
CA SER A 70 -0.09 -3.46 -7.45
C SER A 70 0.94 -3.58 -6.32
N SER A 71 0.62 -4.35 -5.29
CA SER A 71 1.58 -4.71 -4.26
C SER A 71 2.69 -5.63 -4.76
N GLY A 72 2.51 -6.26 -5.92
CA GLY A 72 3.20 -7.52 -6.24
C GLY A 72 2.63 -8.70 -5.45
N ALA A 73 2.91 -9.92 -5.90
CA ALA A 73 2.51 -11.12 -5.18
C ALA A 73 3.26 -11.22 -3.84
N PHE A 74 2.64 -11.85 -2.85
CA PHE A 74 3.32 -12.14 -1.58
C PHE A 74 4.55 -13.02 -1.83
N VAL A 75 5.57 -12.89 -0.98
CA VAL A 75 6.87 -13.51 -1.23
C VAL A 75 6.92 -14.95 -0.76
N ALA A 76 6.32 -15.22 0.41
CA ALA A 76 6.28 -16.55 1.00
C ALA A 76 5.08 -16.73 1.93
N LEU A 77 4.53 -17.94 1.98
CA LEU A 77 3.61 -18.41 3.01
C LEU A 77 4.00 -19.84 3.39
N TYR A 78 4.21 -20.14 4.66
CA TYR A 78 4.50 -21.52 5.08
C TYR A 78 4.09 -21.79 6.53
N THR A 79 3.87 -23.06 6.83
CA THR A 79 3.62 -23.56 8.19
C THR A 79 4.85 -24.34 8.68
N THR A 80 5.10 -24.37 9.99
CA THR A 80 6.21 -25.12 10.55
C THR A 80 5.84 -25.88 11.81
N LEU A 81 6.56 -26.99 12.04
CA LEU A 81 6.69 -27.59 13.35
C LEU A 81 7.36 -26.62 14.33
N SER A 82 7.29 -26.93 15.63
CA SER A 82 8.02 -26.20 16.67
C SER A 82 9.54 -26.26 16.50
N THR A 83 10.03 -27.27 15.79
CA THR A 83 11.43 -27.45 15.42
C THR A 83 11.87 -26.59 14.22
N GLY A 84 10.94 -25.88 13.57
CA GLY A 84 11.19 -25.03 12.41
C GLY A 84 11.15 -25.76 11.06
N VAL A 85 10.94 -27.07 11.05
CA VAL A 85 10.73 -27.85 9.81
C VAL A 85 9.43 -27.40 9.15
N LYS A 86 9.48 -27.04 7.86
CA LYS A 86 8.30 -26.65 7.08
C LYS A 86 7.39 -27.86 6.83
N ILE A 87 6.08 -27.63 6.94
CA ILE A 87 5.04 -28.64 6.66
C ILE A 87 4.42 -28.32 5.31
N ASP A 88 3.90 -27.09 5.16
CA ASP A 88 3.36 -26.55 3.92
C ASP A 88 4.19 -25.33 3.49
N GLU A 89 4.38 -25.15 2.18
CA GLU A 89 5.10 -24.00 1.64
C GLU A 89 4.52 -23.47 0.32
N ALA A 90 4.44 -22.15 0.24
CA ALA A 90 4.30 -21.38 -0.97
C ALA A 90 5.41 -20.35 -1.09
N THR A 91 6.29 -20.56 -2.07
CA THR A 91 7.37 -19.67 -2.48
C THR A 91 7.49 -19.68 -4.00
N SER A 92 8.14 -18.66 -4.56
CA SER A 92 8.38 -18.59 -6.01
C SER A 92 9.15 -19.82 -6.48
N GLY A 93 8.50 -20.72 -7.22
CA GLY A 93 9.08 -21.95 -7.76
C GLY A 93 8.52 -23.25 -7.16
N SER A 94 7.76 -23.20 -6.07
CA SER A 94 7.21 -24.41 -5.42
C SER A 94 5.68 -24.52 -5.49
N SER A 95 4.95 -23.40 -5.50
CA SER A 95 3.48 -23.40 -5.57
C SER A 95 2.91 -21.99 -5.83
N THR A 96 1.58 -21.87 -5.82
CA THR A 96 0.87 -20.61 -6.00
C THR A 96 0.98 -19.73 -4.76
N LEU A 97 1.58 -18.56 -4.91
CA LEU A 97 1.66 -17.54 -3.87
C LEU A 97 0.32 -16.83 -3.65
N PRO A 98 0.07 -16.28 -2.43
CA PRO A 98 -1.04 -15.36 -2.24
C PRO A 98 -0.97 -14.22 -3.28
N PRO A 99 -2.09 -13.91 -3.97
CA PRO A 99 -2.09 -13.00 -5.10
C PRO A 99 -1.76 -11.57 -4.68
N ALA A 100 -1.36 -10.76 -5.66
CA ALA A 100 -1.15 -9.33 -5.45
C ALA A 100 -2.46 -8.60 -5.10
N VAL A 101 -2.34 -7.54 -4.30
CA VAL A 101 -3.44 -6.61 -3.99
C VAL A 101 -3.24 -5.35 -4.81
N THR A 102 -4.33 -4.80 -5.36
CA THR A 102 -4.29 -3.51 -6.07
C THR A 102 -4.79 -2.40 -5.14
N PHE A 103 -3.93 -1.43 -4.84
CA PHE A 103 -4.28 -0.24 -4.09
C PHE A 103 -4.72 0.87 -5.02
N ILE A 104 -5.80 1.57 -4.66
CA ILE A 104 -6.36 2.69 -5.41
C ILE A 104 -5.89 4.03 -4.81
N PRO A 105 -5.92 5.13 -5.59
CA PRO A 105 -5.60 6.46 -5.09
C PRO A 105 -6.48 6.88 -3.90
N SER A 106 -5.89 7.71 -3.04
CA SER A 106 -6.68 8.54 -2.13
C SER A 106 -7.26 9.73 -2.90
N THR A 107 -8.30 10.35 -2.33
CA THR A 107 -8.72 11.68 -2.75
C THR A 107 -7.70 12.74 -2.29
N PHE A 108 -7.77 13.94 -2.86
CA PHE A 108 -6.99 15.07 -2.33
C PHE A 108 -7.37 15.37 -0.87
N GLY A 109 -6.44 15.93 -0.11
CA GLY A 109 -6.55 16.21 1.33
C GLY A 109 -7.50 17.36 1.66
N GLY A 110 -8.77 17.26 1.26
CA GLY A 110 -9.81 18.26 1.49
C GLY A 110 -9.86 19.41 0.48
N ASN A 111 -8.85 19.57 -0.37
CA ASN A 111 -8.83 20.55 -1.47
C ASN A 111 -8.37 19.86 -2.77
N ALA A 112 -9.33 19.58 -3.66
CA ALA A 112 -9.11 18.91 -4.94
C ALA A 112 -8.41 19.77 -6.01
N GLY A 113 -8.05 21.00 -5.69
CA GLY A 113 -7.46 21.93 -6.64
C GLY A 113 -8.44 23.04 -7.03
N ALA A 114 -7.97 24.28 -6.96
CA ALA A 114 -8.59 25.42 -7.63
C ALA A 114 -7.58 26.03 -8.60
N VAL A 115 -8.02 26.29 -9.83
CA VAL A 115 -7.23 26.98 -10.86
C VAL A 115 -7.81 28.37 -11.05
N THR A 116 -7.01 29.39 -10.75
CA THR A 116 -7.43 30.80 -10.84
C THR A 116 -6.54 31.56 -11.81
N PRO A 117 -7.06 31.98 -12.98
CA PRO A 117 -6.34 32.87 -13.90
C PRO A 117 -6.04 34.23 -13.26
N ALA A 118 -4.90 34.83 -13.59
CA ALA A 118 -4.54 36.17 -13.13
C ALA A 118 -5.41 37.28 -13.74
N SER A 119 -5.98 37.04 -14.94
CA SER A 119 -6.94 37.91 -15.61
C SER A 119 -8.15 37.10 -16.04
N LEU A 120 -9.34 37.66 -15.82
CA LEU A 120 -10.62 37.10 -16.28
C LEU A 120 -11.13 37.74 -17.57
N VAL A 121 -10.34 38.64 -18.18
CA VAL A 121 -10.67 39.26 -19.46
C VAL A 121 -10.48 38.22 -20.58
N ALA A 122 -11.51 38.00 -21.39
CA ALA A 122 -11.45 37.05 -22.50
C ALA A 122 -10.29 37.37 -23.47
N GLY A 123 -9.50 36.35 -23.81
CA GLY A 123 -8.33 36.48 -24.71
C GLY A 123 -7.08 37.08 -24.06
N ALA A 124 -7.13 37.51 -22.79
CA ALA A 124 -5.94 37.98 -22.10
C ALA A 124 -4.96 36.83 -21.83
N VAL A 125 -3.67 37.09 -22.08
CA VAL A 125 -2.58 36.16 -21.77
C VAL A 125 -2.07 36.45 -20.36
N GLY A 126 -1.98 35.43 -19.52
CA GLY A 126 -1.50 35.56 -18.15
C GLY A 126 -1.27 34.23 -17.47
N SER A 127 -0.74 34.27 -16.25
CA SER A 127 -0.54 33.07 -15.41
C SER A 127 -1.86 32.56 -14.82
N ALA A 128 -1.86 31.29 -14.39
CA ALA A 128 -2.90 30.72 -13.55
C ALA A 128 -2.28 30.10 -12.30
N ASN A 129 -2.92 30.30 -11.15
CA ASN A 129 -2.49 29.70 -9.89
C ASN A 129 -3.27 28.41 -9.66
N LEU A 130 -2.57 27.31 -9.41
CA LEU A 130 -3.13 26.04 -8.95
C LEU A 130 -2.85 25.88 -7.46
N VAL A 131 -3.90 25.66 -6.65
CA VAL A 131 -3.77 25.40 -5.21
C VAL A 131 -4.51 24.12 -4.87
N PHE A 132 -3.80 23.11 -4.38
CA PHE A 132 -4.35 21.79 -4.00
C PHE A 132 -3.64 21.26 -2.76
N THR A 133 -4.23 20.25 -2.12
CA THR A 133 -3.63 19.54 -0.98
C THR A 133 -3.51 18.07 -1.32
N THR A 134 -2.30 17.51 -1.33
CA THR A 134 -2.08 16.09 -1.57
C THR A 134 -2.72 15.23 -0.46
N GLY A 135 -3.47 14.19 -0.82
CA GLY A 135 -3.97 13.22 0.16
C GLY A 135 -2.90 12.19 0.55
N ASN A 136 -2.19 11.66 -0.45
CA ASN A 136 -1.01 10.82 -0.27
C ASN A 136 0.25 11.66 -0.51
N PRO A 137 1.39 11.40 0.16
CA PRO A 137 2.58 12.24 -0.01
C PRO A 137 3.12 12.17 -1.43
N LEU A 138 3.44 13.30 -2.07
CA LEU A 138 4.05 13.32 -3.40
C LEU A 138 5.52 12.85 -3.33
N PRO A 139 6.00 11.90 -4.15
CA PRO A 139 7.42 11.57 -4.27
C PRO A 139 8.25 12.75 -4.80
N ALA A 140 9.57 12.71 -4.60
CA ALA A 140 10.50 13.74 -5.08
C ALA A 140 10.49 13.90 -6.62
N ASP A 141 10.24 12.81 -7.34
CA ASP A 141 10.11 12.74 -8.81
C ASP A 141 8.64 12.63 -9.26
N GLY A 142 7.70 12.88 -8.35
CA GLY A 142 6.28 12.93 -8.65
C GLY A 142 5.93 14.05 -9.63
N LYS A 143 4.84 13.86 -10.38
CA LYS A 143 4.35 14.86 -11.35
C LYS A 143 2.99 15.38 -10.92
N ILE A 144 2.75 16.65 -11.21
CA ILE A 144 1.44 17.28 -11.11
C ILE A 144 0.91 17.41 -12.53
N VAL A 145 -0.23 16.76 -12.80
CA VAL A 145 -0.87 16.80 -14.12
C VAL A 145 -2.16 17.60 -13.97
N LEU A 146 -2.30 18.67 -14.75
CA LEU A 146 -3.50 19.48 -14.86
C LEU A 146 -3.86 19.61 -16.33
N GLU A 147 -5.07 19.19 -16.68
CA GLU A 147 -5.64 19.41 -18.00
C GLU A 147 -6.55 20.65 -17.97
N PHE A 148 -6.26 21.62 -18.83
CA PHE A 148 -7.13 22.78 -18.99
C PHE A 148 -8.33 22.43 -19.90
N PRO A 149 -9.53 22.95 -19.60
CA PRO A 149 -10.67 22.81 -20.50
C PRO A 149 -10.38 23.36 -21.91
N THR A 150 -11.02 22.79 -22.93
CA THR A 150 -10.86 23.19 -24.34
C THR A 150 -11.27 24.64 -24.65
N SER A 151 -11.98 25.30 -23.73
CA SER A 151 -12.32 26.73 -23.81
C SER A 151 -11.12 27.65 -23.55
N PHE A 152 -10.05 27.15 -22.96
CA PHE A 152 -8.79 27.89 -22.84
C PHE A 152 -8.03 27.79 -24.16
N HIS A 153 -7.62 28.93 -24.69
CA HIS A 153 -6.89 29.01 -25.96
C HIS A 153 -5.41 29.32 -25.68
N ALA A 154 -4.50 28.76 -26.48
CA ALA A 154 -3.05 29.01 -26.42
C ALA A 154 -2.39 28.71 -25.06
N ILE A 155 -2.56 27.48 -24.55
CA ILE A 155 -1.82 27.01 -23.37
C ILE A 155 -0.34 26.83 -23.71
N ALA A 156 0.49 27.80 -23.35
CA ALA A 156 1.94 27.77 -23.50
C ALA A 156 2.62 27.77 -22.13
N ALA A 157 2.38 26.73 -21.33
CA ALA A 157 3.04 26.57 -20.04
C ALA A 157 4.48 26.05 -20.25
N THR A 158 5.48 26.90 -19.95
CA THR A 158 6.90 26.55 -20.11
C THR A 158 7.60 26.24 -18.79
N SER A 159 7.08 26.75 -17.67
CA SER A 159 7.62 26.51 -16.31
C SER A 159 6.63 26.96 -15.24
N ALA A 160 6.81 26.49 -14.00
CA ALA A 160 6.10 26.99 -12.83
C ALA A 160 7.00 27.97 -12.05
N THR A 161 6.46 29.13 -11.67
CA THR A 161 7.26 30.24 -11.10
C THR A 161 6.87 30.66 -9.69
N LYS A 162 5.75 30.16 -9.16
CA LYS A 162 5.29 30.40 -7.77
C LYS A 162 4.94 29.08 -7.12
N VAL A 163 5.94 28.49 -6.48
CA VAL A 163 5.84 27.16 -5.92
C VAL A 163 6.07 27.27 -4.42
N SER A 164 5.08 26.82 -3.64
CA SER A 164 5.19 26.68 -2.19
C SER A 164 4.88 25.24 -1.84
N GLY A 165 5.69 24.61 -1.00
CA GLY A 165 5.52 23.21 -0.60
C GLY A 165 6.03 22.16 -1.60
N ILE A 166 6.76 22.56 -2.65
CA ILE A 166 7.56 21.65 -3.50
C ILE A 166 9.01 22.11 -3.40
N ASP A 167 9.92 21.18 -3.13
CA ASP A 167 11.36 21.40 -2.91
C ASP A 167 12.24 20.96 -4.11
N GLY A 168 11.63 20.39 -5.16
CA GLY A 168 12.30 20.00 -6.41
C GLY A 168 12.56 21.16 -7.38
N THR A 169 13.41 20.90 -8.38
CA THR A 169 13.57 21.80 -9.54
C THR A 169 12.45 21.52 -10.54
N ILE A 170 11.79 22.57 -11.04
CA ILE A 170 10.70 22.50 -12.02
C ILE A 170 11.18 23.05 -13.35
#